data_AF-A0A7Y3DFP6-F1
#
_entry.id   AF-A0A7Y3DFP6-F1
#
_cell.length_a   1.000
_cell.length_b   1.000
_cell.length_c   1.000
_cell.angle_alpha   90.00
_cell.angle_beta   90.00
_cell.angle_gamma   90.00
#
_symmetry.space_group_name_H-M   'P 1'
#
loop_
_entity.id
_entity.type
_entity.pdbx_description
1 polymer ?
#
loop_
_entity_poly.entity_id
_entity_poly.type
_entity_poly.pdbx_seq_one_letter_code
_entity_poly.pdbx_strand_id
1 'polypeptide(L)' 'RYADRAIALNEGKLVFEGPPSEIDDRRFQDIYGQEAERVG' A
#
# COMPACT_ATOMS: atom_id res chain seq x y z
N ARG A 1 -3.27 0.15 -16.14
CA ARG A 1 -4.21 -0.39 -15.14
C ARG A 1 -4.27 -1.90 -15.40
N TYR A 2 -3.34 -2.68 -14.82
CA TYR A 2 -3.07 -4.07 -15.22
C TYR A 2 -2.78 -5.02 -14.05
N ALA A 3 -3.03 -4.60 -12.81
CA ALA A 3 -2.83 -5.46 -11.65
C ALA A 3 -4.20 -5.89 -11.13
N ASP A 4 -4.41 -7.19 -10.98
CA ASP A 4 -5.62 -7.75 -10.38
C ASP A 4 -5.56 -7.70 -8.85
N ARG A 5 -4.35 -7.67 -8.30
CA ARG A 5 -4.08 -7.63 -6.85
C ARG A 5 -2.88 -6.75 -6.55
N ALA A 6 -2.96 -6.02 -5.44
CA ALA A 6 -1.87 -5.26 -4.87
C ALA A 6 -1.60 -5.77 -3.45
N ILE A 7 -0.32 -5.84 -3.09
CA ILE A 7 0.19 -6.34 -1.82
C ILE A 7 1.07 -5.24 -1.24
N ALA A 8 0.78 -4.80 -0.02
CA ALA A 8 1.61 -3.84 0.71
C ALA A 8 2.26 -4.54 1.91
N LEU A 9 3.55 -4.29 2.08
CA LEU A 9 4.35 -4.82 3.18
C LEU A 9 4.89 -3.66 4.03
N ASN A 10 4.92 -3.85 5.35
CA ASN A 10 5.59 -2.97 6.30
C ASN A 10 6.41 -3.84 7.28
N GLU A 11 7.71 -3.56 7.42
CA GLU A 11 8.65 -4.37 8.22
C GLU A 11 8.62 -5.88 7.90
N GLY A 12 8.40 -6.25 6.64
CA GLY A 12 8.27 -7.64 6.22
C GLY A 12 6.94 -8.31 6.62
N LYS A 13 5.98 -7.55 7.16
CA LYS A 13 4.63 -8.02 7.49
C LYS A 13 3.64 -7.57 6.42
N LEU A 14 2.68 -8.43 6.11
CA LEU A 14 1.57 -8.12 5.23
C LEU A 14 0.61 -7.14 5.89
N VAL A 15 0.49 -5.94 5.33
CA VAL A 15 -0.37 -4.87 5.86
C VAL A 15 -1.54 -4.53 4.93
N PHE A 16 -1.47 -4.92 3.66
CA PHE A 16 -2.62 -4.88 2.76
C PHE A 16 -2.52 -5.95 1.68
N GLU A 17 -3.66 -6.53 1.35
CA GLU A 17 -3.85 -7.40 0.20
C GLU A 17 -5.25 -7.17 -0.36
N GLY A 18 -5.35 -6.78 -1.64
CA GLY A 18 -6.64 -6.45 -2.23
C GLY A 18 -6.53 -5.89 -3.65
N PRO A 19 -7.64 -5.46 -4.25
CA PRO A 19 -7.61 -4.85 -5.57
C PRO A 19 -6.85 -3.51 -5.51
N PRO A 20 -6.09 -3.13 -6.55
CA PRO A 20 -5.33 -1.87 -6.53
C PRO A 20 -6.21 -0.62 -6.43
N SER A 21 -7.50 -0.72 -6.74
CA SER A 21 -8.47 0.36 -6.56
C SER A 21 -8.79 0.67 -5.09
N GLU A 22 -8.47 -0.22 -4.16
CA GLU A 22 -8.63 0.00 -2.72
C GLU A 22 -7.37 0.58 -2.07
N ILE A 23 -6.24 0.52 -2.76
CA ILE A 23 -5.04 1.27 -2.41
C ILE A 23 -5.27 2.71 -2.88
N ASP A 24 -5.79 3.53 -1.97
CA ASP A 24 -5.93 4.98 -2.14
C ASP A 24 -4.86 5.70 -1.30
N ASP A 25 -4.57 6.97 -1.61
CA ASP A 25 -3.55 7.77 -0.93
C ASP A 25 -3.80 7.87 0.58
N ARG A 26 -5.07 7.78 1.00
CA ARG A 26 -5.49 7.69 2.40
C ARG A 26 -5.03 6.39 3.07
N ARG A 27 -5.21 5.25 2.41
CA ARG A 27 -4.71 3.96 2.93
C ARG A 27 -3.20 3.90 2.95
N PHE A 28 -2.53 4.53 1.98
CA PHE A 28 -1.08 4.68 2.02
C PHE A 28 -0.64 5.45 3.26
N GLN A 29 -1.26 6.59 3.57
CA GLN A 29 -0.95 7.36 4.78
C GLN A 29 -1.27 6.58 6.06
N ASP A 30 -2.35 5.80 6.10
CA ASP A 30 -2.72 4.99 7.28
C ASP A 30 -1.76 3.80 7.50
N ILE A 31 -1.30 3.15 6.43
CA ILE A 31 -0.44 1.96 6.51
C ILE A 31 1.02 2.35 6.78
N TYR A 32 1.47 3.46 6.20
CA TYR A 32 2.87 3.87 6.23
C TYR A 32 3.14 5.07 7.14
N GLY A 33 2.11 5.76 7.63
CA GLY A 33 2.27 6.95 8.45
C GLY A 33 2.93 8.11 7.69
N GLN A 34 3.05 9.27 8.33
CA GLN A 34 3.63 10.48 7.72
C GLN A 34 5.09 10.35 7.22
N GLU A 35 5.75 9.22 7.41
CA GLU A 35 7.13 8.92 6.99
C GLU A 35 7.22 7.87 5.87
N ALA A 36 6.14 7.67 5.11
CA ALA A 36 6.13 6.82 3.94
C ALA A 36 7.02 7.41 2.82
N GLU A 37 8.33 7.19 2.88
CA GLU A 37 9.23 7.54 1.79
C GLU A 37 8.89 6.70 0.56
N ARG A 38 8.27 7.35 -0.42
CA ARG A 38 7.95 6.75 -1.72
C ARG A 38 9.26 6.58 -2.49
N VAL A 39 9.85 5.38 -2.45
CA VAL A 39 10.90 4.98 -3.39
C VAL A 39 10.28 4.78 -4.76
N GLY A 40 10.56 5.71 -5.68
CA GLY A 40 10.14 5.69 -7.08
C GLY A 40 10.99 4.81 -7.97
#